data_AF-A0A7X6WVY3-F1
#
_entry.id   AF-A0A7X6WVY3-F1
#
_cell.length_a   1.000
_cell.length_b   1.000
_cell.length_c   1.000
_cell.angle_alpha   90.00
_cell.angle_beta   90.00
_cell.angle_gamma   90.00
#
_symmetry.space_group_name_H-M   'P 1'
#
loop_
_entity.id
_entity.type
_entity.pdbx_description
1 polymer ?
#
loop_
_entity_poly.entity_id
_entity_poly.type
_entity_poly.pdbx_seq_one_letter_code
_entity_poly.pdbx_strand_id
1 'polypeptide(L)'
;MYINKLLIGGKYVFVKNYTPKRFGAPGKRRRKRKMETPEAMARYNNHKRAEKIQMLMLLNFDKGYHVILDYPKDKRPETYEEAEDNLRKCLYKISRKLRNHEKKFKYLAITERGKIREALHHHLIIESDPLILKELTEVWGNHIKFSQMYEEGAYKDLADYFCKIETKEEQEKGKSRYHRSRNLKEPTVKSRIVSGPLKDDPVIPNGYEIIPDSVVSGFNDFSGIRFQKYMIKKSADGNLKAISRQHHSIE
;
A
#
# COMPACT_ATOMS: atom_id res chain seq x y z
N MET A 1 0.11 12.36 -26.66
CA MET A 1 -0.09 12.95 -25.33
C MET A 1 -0.48 11.85 -24.36
N TYR A 2 -0.09 11.96 -23.10
CA TYR A 2 -0.52 11.06 -22.03
C TYR A 2 -0.77 11.82 -20.74
N ILE A 3 -1.49 11.21 -19.79
CA ILE A 3 -1.70 11.75 -18.45
C ILE A 3 -0.66 11.12 -17.53
N ASN A 4 0.09 11.96 -16.83
CA ASN A 4 1.05 11.58 -15.80
C ASN A 4 0.45 11.92 -14.44
N LYS A 5 0.20 10.90 -13.62
CA LYS A 5 -0.29 11.02 -12.25
C LYS A 5 0.78 10.52 -11.29
N LEU A 6 1.11 11.34 -10.32
CA LEU A 6 2.11 11.09 -9.29
C LEU A 6 1.41 10.96 -7.93
N LEU A 7 1.77 9.93 -7.17
CA LEU A 7 1.43 9.79 -5.77
C LEU A 7 2.72 9.84 -4.97
N ILE A 8 2.93 10.92 -4.22
CA ILE A 8 4.20 11.28 -3.59
C ILE A 8 4.10 11.00 -2.09
N GLY A 9 5.02 10.20 -1.55
CA GLY A 9 5.13 9.90 -0.13
C GLY A 9 6.59 9.90 0.31
N GLY A 10 7.02 11.01 0.91
CA GLY A 10 8.39 11.18 1.38
C GLY A 10 9.37 11.12 0.22
N LYS A 11 10.35 10.22 0.31
CA LYS A 11 11.35 9.97 -0.74
C LYS A 11 10.81 9.15 -1.91
N TYR A 12 9.60 8.60 -1.83
CA TYR A 12 9.03 7.74 -2.87
C TYR A 12 7.97 8.46 -3.71
N VAL A 13 7.94 8.11 -4.99
CA VAL A 13 6.92 8.57 -5.93
C VAL A 13 6.41 7.37 -6.71
N PHE A 14 5.12 7.10 -6.60
CA PHE A 14 4.42 6.17 -7.47
C PHE A 14 3.95 6.92 -8.71
N VAL A 15 4.46 6.53 -9.87
CA VAL A 15 4.16 7.12 -11.17
C VAL A 15 3.10 6.28 -11.88
N LYS A 16 2.08 6.93 -12.42
CA LYS A 16 1.04 6.32 -13.27
C LYS A 16 0.90 7.14 -14.54
N ASN A 17 1.34 6.57 -15.64
CA ASN A 17 1.15 7.10 -16.98
C ASN A 17 0.01 6.34 -17.66
N TYR A 18 -0.89 7.05 -18.34
CA TYR A 18 -1.90 6.40 -19.16
C TYR A 18 -2.36 7.29 -20.31
N THR A 19 -2.73 6.69 -21.43
CA THR A 19 -3.29 7.43 -22.56
C THR A 19 -4.72 7.89 -22.24
N PRO A 20 -5.14 9.07 -22.71
CA PRO A 20 -6.54 9.48 -22.63
C PRO A 20 -7.41 8.51 -23.42
N LYS A 21 -8.64 8.26 -22.94
CA LYS A 21 -9.64 7.39 -23.61
C LYS A 21 -9.94 7.72 -25.09
N ARG A 22 -9.54 8.90 -25.58
CA ARG A 22 -9.78 9.39 -26.95
C ARG A 22 -8.50 9.49 -27.79
N PHE A 23 -7.38 8.92 -27.33
CA PHE A 23 -6.14 8.96 -28.10
C PHE A 23 -6.31 8.14 -29.40
N GLY A 24 -6.30 8.82 -30.56
CA GLY A 24 -6.41 8.18 -31.89
C GLY A 24 -7.82 8.12 -32.51
N ALA A 25 -8.84 8.78 -31.95
CA ALA A 25 -10.18 8.82 -32.57
C ALA A 25 -10.89 10.21 -32.52
N PRO A 26 -10.29 11.29 -33.08
CA PRO A 26 -11.02 12.53 -33.31
C PRO A 26 -12.23 12.26 -34.24
N GLY A 27 -13.41 12.82 -33.94
CA GLY A 27 -14.58 12.75 -34.83
C GLY A 27 -15.40 11.46 -34.81
N LYS A 28 -15.02 10.41 -34.08
CA LYS A 28 -15.85 9.18 -33.98
C LYS A 28 -17.05 9.37 -33.05
N ARG A 29 -18.22 8.88 -33.49
CA ARG A 29 -19.48 8.89 -32.69
C ARG A 29 -19.29 8.19 -31.35
N ARG A 30 -19.89 8.74 -30.29
CA ARG A 30 -19.86 8.20 -28.93
C ARG A 30 -20.44 6.78 -28.93
N ARG A 31 -19.60 5.77 -28.70
CA ARG A 31 -20.06 4.38 -28.48
C ARG A 31 -20.73 4.26 -27.10
N LYS A 32 -21.70 3.36 -26.96
CA LYS A 32 -22.29 3.01 -25.65
C LYS A 32 -21.17 2.60 -24.70
N ARG A 33 -21.21 3.12 -23.48
CA ARG A 33 -20.20 2.86 -22.45
C ARG A 33 -20.25 1.36 -22.09
N LYS A 34 -19.27 0.57 -22.51
CA LYS A 34 -19.10 -0.80 -22.01
C LYS A 34 -18.66 -0.66 -20.55
N MET A 35 -19.51 -1.10 -19.61
CA MET A 35 -19.15 -1.13 -18.21
C MET A 35 -18.17 -2.30 -17.99
N GLU A 36 -17.12 -2.06 -17.21
CA GLU A 36 -16.26 -3.14 -16.71
C GLU A 36 -17.11 -4.10 -15.87
N THR A 37 -16.74 -5.38 -15.85
CA THR A 37 -17.43 -6.34 -14.98
C THR A 37 -17.27 -5.92 -13.51
N PRO A 38 -18.23 -6.22 -12.63
CA PRO A 38 -18.10 -5.95 -11.19
C PRO A 38 -16.80 -6.51 -10.61
N GLU A 39 -16.37 -7.68 -11.09
CA GLU A 39 -15.12 -8.32 -10.71
C GLU A 39 -13.88 -7.52 -11.16
N ALA A 40 -13.84 -7.05 -12.40
CA ALA A 40 -12.75 -6.22 -12.90
C ALA A 40 -12.64 -4.90 -12.12
N MET A 41 -13.79 -4.29 -11.80
CA MET A 41 -13.85 -3.08 -10.97
C MET A 41 -13.36 -3.34 -9.54
N ALA A 42 -13.74 -4.47 -8.94
CA ALA A 42 -13.27 -4.87 -7.61
C ALA A 42 -11.75 -5.08 -7.58
N ARG A 43 -11.19 -5.80 -8.57
CA ARG A 43 -9.75 -5.98 -8.73
C ARG A 43 -9.03 -4.63 -8.85
N TYR A 44 -9.54 -3.74 -9.69
CA TYR A 44 -8.98 -2.39 -9.86
C TYR A 44 -8.99 -1.57 -8.57
N ASN A 45 -10.10 -1.61 -7.83
CA ASN A 45 -10.24 -0.91 -6.55
C ASN A 45 -9.28 -1.47 -5.48
N ASN A 46 -9.12 -2.79 -5.43
CA ASN A 46 -8.16 -3.46 -4.55
C ASN A 46 -6.73 -3.03 -4.86
N HIS A 47 -6.32 -3.02 -6.14
CA HIS A 47 -5.00 -2.52 -6.52
C HIS A 47 -4.78 -1.07 -6.12
N LYS A 48 -5.77 -0.19 -6.32
CA LYS A 48 -5.67 1.21 -5.87
C LYS A 48 -5.54 1.34 -4.36
N ARG A 49 -6.23 0.47 -3.61
CA ARG A 49 -6.16 0.45 -2.15
C ARG A 49 -4.79 -0.01 -1.69
N ALA A 50 -4.25 -1.08 -2.28
CA ALA A 50 -2.91 -1.57 -1.97
C ALA A 50 -1.85 -0.50 -2.25
N GLU A 51 -1.90 0.16 -3.41
CA GLU A 51 -1.01 1.28 -3.75
C GLU A 51 -1.12 2.43 -2.71
N LYS A 52 -2.32 2.73 -2.20
CA LYS A 52 -2.50 3.75 -1.16
C LYS A 52 -1.92 3.30 0.19
N ILE A 53 -2.18 2.06 0.61
CA ILE A 53 -1.64 1.50 1.85
C ILE A 53 -0.11 1.47 1.81
N GLN A 54 0.47 1.02 0.69
CA GLN A 54 1.90 1.02 0.46
C GLN A 54 2.50 2.41 0.64
N MET A 55 1.88 3.44 0.04
CA MET A 55 2.36 4.81 0.19
C MET A 55 2.16 5.38 1.60
N LEU A 56 1.12 4.97 2.33
CA LEU A 56 0.98 5.30 3.75
C LEU A 56 2.09 4.64 4.57
N MET A 57 2.42 3.38 4.28
CA MET A 57 3.51 2.63 4.93
C MET A 57 4.85 3.35 4.73
N LEU A 58 5.22 3.60 3.48
CA LEU A 58 6.48 4.26 3.12
C LEU A 58 6.61 5.69 3.69
N LEU A 59 5.50 6.43 3.79
CA LEU A 59 5.51 7.81 4.26
C LEU A 59 5.55 7.94 5.80
N ASN A 60 5.02 6.96 6.53
CA ASN A 60 4.83 7.05 7.98
C ASN A 60 5.67 6.07 8.80
N PHE A 61 6.14 4.98 8.19
CA PHE A 61 6.75 3.85 8.90
C PHE A 61 8.02 3.36 8.20
N ASP A 62 8.82 4.26 7.61
CA ASP A 62 10.14 3.90 7.06
C ASP A 62 11.00 3.26 8.17
N LYS A 63 11.43 2.01 7.96
CA LYS A 63 12.09 1.15 8.95
C LYS A 63 11.27 0.89 10.22
N GLY A 64 9.93 0.93 10.15
CA GLY A 64 9.03 0.62 11.26
C GLY A 64 9.05 -0.85 11.68
N TYR A 65 8.14 -1.22 12.58
CA TYR A 65 7.95 -2.61 12.99
C TYR A 65 6.66 -3.18 12.40
N HIS A 66 6.74 -4.41 11.89
CA HIS A 66 5.59 -5.27 11.67
C HIS A 66 5.39 -6.15 12.89
N VAL A 67 4.25 -5.96 13.56
CA VAL A 67 3.90 -6.60 14.82
C VAL A 67 2.71 -7.52 14.59
N ILE A 68 2.74 -8.69 15.23
CA ILE A 68 1.65 -9.65 15.27
C ILE A 68 1.21 -9.80 16.71
N LEU A 69 -0.05 -9.45 16.97
CA LEU A 69 -0.71 -9.68 18.26
C LEU A 69 -1.47 -11.00 18.16
N ASP A 70 -0.97 -12.00 18.88
CA ASP A 70 -1.58 -13.34 18.94
C ASP A 70 -2.40 -13.50 20.22
N TYR A 71 -3.39 -14.40 20.17
CA TYR A 71 -4.17 -14.81 21.33
C TYR A 71 -3.65 -16.13 21.93
N PRO A 72 -3.63 -16.27 23.27
CA PRO A 72 -3.50 -17.56 23.93
C PRO A 72 -4.57 -18.54 23.42
N LYS A 73 -4.26 -19.85 23.39
CA LYS A 73 -5.16 -20.86 22.79
C LYS A 73 -6.56 -20.87 23.44
N ASP A 74 -6.62 -20.63 24.73
CA ASP A 74 -7.81 -20.59 25.60
C ASP A 74 -8.59 -19.28 25.54
N LYS A 75 -8.05 -18.23 24.94
CA LYS A 75 -8.65 -16.88 24.87
C LYS A 75 -8.80 -16.36 23.45
N ARG A 76 -8.91 -17.27 22.48
CA ARG A 76 -9.10 -16.89 21.08
C ARG A 76 -10.53 -16.39 20.89
N PRO A 77 -10.72 -15.22 20.27
CA PRO A 77 -12.06 -14.77 19.92
C PRO A 77 -12.65 -15.74 18.91
N GLU A 78 -13.94 -16.01 19.05
CA GLU A 78 -14.68 -16.90 18.14
C GLU A 78 -15.12 -16.16 16.89
N THR A 79 -15.29 -14.84 17.01
CA THR A 79 -15.81 -13.97 15.94
C THR A 79 -14.84 -12.87 15.57
N TYR A 80 -14.93 -12.41 14.32
CA TYR A 80 -14.14 -11.28 13.85
C TYR A 80 -14.49 -9.98 14.58
N GLU A 81 -15.77 -9.77 14.88
CA GLU A 81 -16.25 -8.59 15.60
C GLU A 81 -15.63 -8.49 17.00
N GLU A 82 -15.58 -9.60 17.73
CA GLU A 82 -14.92 -9.68 19.03
C GLU A 82 -13.41 -9.40 18.91
N ALA A 83 -12.74 -9.98 17.90
CA ALA A 83 -11.34 -9.71 17.65
C ALA A 83 -11.07 -8.22 17.34
N GLU A 84 -11.91 -7.59 16.50
CA GLU A 84 -11.79 -6.16 16.24
C GLU A 84 -12.04 -5.30 17.47
N ASP A 85 -13.02 -5.64 18.30
CA ASP A 85 -13.28 -4.89 19.54
C ASP A 85 -12.10 -4.98 20.51
N ASN A 86 -11.51 -6.17 20.64
CA ASN A 86 -10.26 -6.37 21.38
C ASN A 86 -9.11 -5.51 20.84
N LEU A 87 -8.93 -5.48 19.51
CA LEU A 87 -7.95 -4.61 18.86
C LEU A 87 -8.24 -3.13 19.11
N ARG A 88 -9.49 -2.67 18.96
CA ARG A 88 -9.91 -1.28 19.23
C ARG A 88 -9.59 -0.87 20.67
N LYS A 89 -9.91 -1.72 21.64
CA LYS A 89 -9.62 -1.51 23.07
C LYS A 89 -8.11 -1.44 23.31
N CYS A 90 -7.33 -2.33 22.71
CA CYS A 90 -5.86 -2.30 22.77
C CYS A 90 -5.29 -0.98 22.22
N LEU A 91 -5.66 -0.62 20.99
CA LEU A 91 -5.22 0.61 20.30
C LEU A 91 -5.61 1.87 21.09
N TYR A 92 -6.79 1.89 21.72
CA TYR A 92 -7.23 3.00 22.56
C TYR A 92 -6.38 3.12 23.84
N LYS A 93 -6.12 2.01 24.54
CA LYS A 93 -5.32 1.98 25.77
C LYS A 93 -3.88 2.42 25.52
N ILE A 94 -3.22 1.88 24.49
CA ILE A 94 -1.85 2.30 24.15
C ILE A 94 -1.79 3.76 23.73
N SER A 95 -2.79 4.25 22.98
CA SER A 95 -2.87 5.66 22.61
C SER A 95 -2.97 6.57 23.84
N ARG A 96 -3.67 6.15 24.90
CA ARG A 96 -3.73 6.90 26.18
C ARG A 96 -2.38 6.89 26.88
N LYS A 97 -1.75 5.72 27.00
CA LYS A 97 -0.44 5.60 27.64
C LYS A 97 0.62 6.46 26.93
N LEU A 98 0.72 6.37 25.61
CA LEU A 98 1.69 7.15 24.84
C LEU A 98 1.44 8.67 24.93
N ARG A 99 0.19 9.12 25.11
CA ARG A 99 -0.09 10.54 25.37
C ARG A 99 0.49 11.04 26.69
N ASN A 100 0.56 10.19 27.72
CA ASN A 100 1.21 10.55 28.98
C ASN A 100 2.74 10.73 28.81
N HIS A 101 3.30 10.15 27.75
CA HIS A 101 4.69 10.37 27.31
C HIS A 101 4.79 11.43 26.20
N GLU A 102 3.78 12.30 26.06
CA GLU A 102 3.70 13.35 25.04
C GLU A 102 3.85 12.84 23.59
N LYS A 103 3.55 11.56 23.37
CA LYS A 103 3.79 10.88 22.10
C LYS A 103 2.50 10.52 21.39
N LYS A 104 2.47 10.79 20.08
CA LYS A 104 1.35 10.41 19.22
C LYS A 104 1.58 9.03 18.64
N PHE A 105 0.63 8.12 18.82
CA PHE A 105 0.72 6.76 18.30
C PHE A 105 0.30 6.70 16.83
N LYS A 106 1.26 6.44 15.92
CA LYS A 106 0.94 6.09 14.54
C LYS A 106 0.86 4.59 14.38
N TYR A 107 -0.19 4.12 13.71
CA TYR A 107 -0.33 2.72 13.35
C TYR A 107 -1.19 2.51 12.08
N LEU A 108 -0.96 1.39 11.42
CA LEU A 108 -1.91 0.68 10.56
C LEU A 108 -2.14 -0.70 11.16
N ALA A 109 -3.38 -1.19 11.19
CA ALA A 109 -3.68 -2.50 11.77
C ALA A 109 -4.77 -3.23 10.98
N ILE A 110 -4.72 -4.55 10.98
CA ILE A 110 -5.74 -5.42 10.38
C ILE A 110 -5.86 -6.68 11.21
N THR A 111 -7.08 -7.20 11.34
CA THR A 111 -7.32 -8.53 11.90
C THR A 111 -7.35 -9.55 10.78
N GLU A 112 -6.66 -10.66 10.97
CA GLU A 112 -6.60 -11.77 10.03
C GLU A 112 -6.99 -13.08 10.69
N ARG A 113 -7.74 -13.90 9.96
CA ARG A 113 -7.93 -15.32 10.26
C ARG A 113 -6.82 -16.16 9.63
N GLY A 114 -5.93 -16.70 10.47
CA GLY A 114 -4.81 -17.51 10.03
C GLY A 114 -5.24 -18.84 9.40
N LYS A 115 -4.46 -19.33 8.42
CA LYS A 115 -4.77 -20.62 7.74
C LYS A 115 -4.72 -21.83 8.68
N ILE A 116 -3.80 -21.80 9.66
CA ILE A 116 -3.57 -22.90 10.57
C ILE A 116 -4.46 -22.70 11.80
N ARG A 117 -5.37 -23.64 12.05
CA ARG A 117 -6.34 -23.62 13.17
C ARG A 117 -7.33 -22.44 13.14
N GLU A 118 -7.44 -21.75 12.01
CA GLU A 118 -8.37 -20.65 11.80
C GLU A 118 -8.31 -19.55 12.88
N ALA A 119 -7.14 -19.37 13.49
CA ALA A 119 -6.95 -18.50 14.63
C ALA A 119 -6.88 -17.03 14.20
N LEU A 120 -7.71 -16.20 14.81
CA LEU A 120 -7.67 -14.76 14.63
C LEU A 120 -6.43 -14.17 15.30
N HIS A 121 -5.78 -13.22 14.64
CA HIS A 121 -4.63 -12.45 15.14
C HIS A 121 -4.61 -11.07 14.47
N HIS A 122 -3.83 -10.14 15.00
CA HIS A 122 -3.76 -8.78 14.45
C HIS A 122 -2.38 -8.46 13.90
N HIS A 123 -2.32 -8.01 12.66
CA HIS A 123 -1.12 -7.42 12.09
C HIS A 123 -1.13 -5.92 12.28
N LEU A 124 -0.08 -5.37 12.88
CA LEU A 124 0.12 -3.94 13.10
C LEU A 124 1.41 -3.49 12.40
N ILE A 125 1.37 -2.31 11.81
CA ILE A 125 2.54 -1.56 11.39
C ILE A 125 2.64 -0.34 12.28
N ILE A 126 3.78 -0.19 12.96
CA ILE A 126 4.04 0.90 13.92
C ILE A 126 5.40 1.54 13.66
N GLU A 127 5.60 2.73 14.22
CA GLU A 127 6.91 3.39 14.22
C GLU A 127 7.96 2.54 14.96
N SER A 128 9.21 2.59 14.51
CA SER A 128 10.32 1.85 15.11
C SER A 128 10.80 2.51 16.39
N ASP A 129 9.99 2.38 17.43
CA ASP A 129 10.27 2.95 18.72
C ASP A 129 10.09 1.94 19.87
N PRO A 130 11.14 1.72 20.68
CA PRO A 130 11.09 0.76 21.79
C PRO A 130 10.01 1.06 22.83
N LEU A 131 9.69 2.33 23.10
CA LEU A 131 8.62 2.69 24.05
C LEU A 131 7.28 2.23 23.52
N ILE A 132 7.01 2.41 22.22
CA ILE A 132 5.74 1.94 21.61
C ILE A 132 5.63 0.43 21.76
N LEU A 133 6.71 -0.32 21.47
CA LEU A 133 6.70 -1.78 21.57
C LEU A 133 6.53 -2.26 23.03
N LYS A 134 7.18 -1.60 23.99
CA LYS A 134 7.03 -1.86 25.41
C LYS A 134 5.58 -1.66 25.85
N GLU A 135 5.02 -0.48 25.59
CA GLU A 135 3.64 -0.16 25.97
C GLU A 135 2.63 -1.07 25.28
N LEU A 136 2.88 -1.46 24.03
CA LEU A 136 2.03 -2.42 23.31
C LEU A 136 2.05 -3.80 23.97
N THR A 137 3.24 -4.28 24.35
CA THR A 137 3.41 -5.56 25.05
C THR A 137 2.65 -5.56 26.38
N GLU A 138 2.79 -4.49 27.16
CA GLU A 138 2.08 -4.35 28.43
C GLU A 138 0.56 -4.26 28.26
N VAL A 139 0.08 -3.48 27.28
CA VAL A 139 -1.36 -3.27 27.04
C VAL A 139 -2.02 -4.51 26.46
N TRP A 140 -1.33 -5.24 25.57
CA TRP A 140 -1.84 -6.48 25.00
C TRP A 140 -1.86 -7.60 26.04
N GLY A 141 -0.83 -7.66 26.89
CA GLY A 141 -0.74 -8.61 28.00
C GLY A 141 -0.61 -10.08 27.56
N ASN A 142 -0.37 -10.33 26.27
CA ASN A 142 -0.22 -11.65 25.67
C ASN A 142 0.99 -11.68 24.72
N HIS A 143 1.21 -12.84 24.08
CA HIS A 143 2.31 -13.03 23.15
C HIS A 143 2.27 -12.05 21.97
N ILE A 144 3.39 -11.38 21.73
CA ILE A 144 3.61 -10.51 20.59
C ILE A 144 4.81 -11.05 19.82
N LYS A 145 4.71 -11.09 18.49
CA LYS A 145 5.85 -11.25 17.59
C LYS A 145 6.07 -9.93 16.88
N PHE A 146 7.33 -9.56 16.64
CA PHE A 146 7.61 -8.40 15.80
C PHE A 146 8.83 -8.65 14.94
N SER A 147 8.87 -7.96 13.81
CA SER A 147 10.01 -7.93 12.91
C SER A 147 10.21 -6.49 12.43
N GLN A 148 11.47 -6.14 12.15
CA GLN A 148 11.77 -4.87 11.51
C GLN A 148 11.35 -4.93 10.04
N MET A 149 10.70 -3.87 9.57
CA MET A 149 10.32 -3.75 8.18
C MET A 149 11.53 -3.36 7.33
N TYR A 150 11.92 -4.23 6.40
CA TYR A 150 13.00 -3.95 5.44
C TYR A 150 12.49 -3.22 4.21
N GLU A 151 13.26 -2.25 3.74
CA GLU A 151 12.89 -1.39 2.60
C GLU A 151 12.84 -2.15 1.25
N GLU A 152 13.37 -3.37 1.20
CA GLU A 152 13.36 -4.21 0.00
C GLU A 152 11.93 -4.45 -0.51
N GLY A 153 11.70 -4.24 -1.81
CA GLY A 153 10.37 -4.32 -2.41
C GLY A 153 9.39 -3.21 -2.03
N ALA A 154 9.83 -2.15 -1.33
CA ALA A 154 9.04 -0.96 -0.97
C ALA A 154 7.68 -1.28 -0.32
N TYR A 155 7.64 -2.33 0.51
CA TYR A 155 6.43 -2.81 1.22
C TYR A 155 5.26 -3.22 0.31
N LYS A 156 5.50 -3.52 -0.97
CA LYS A 156 4.45 -3.91 -1.92
C LYS A 156 3.72 -5.18 -1.46
N ASP A 157 4.46 -6.23 -1.15
CA ASP A 157 3.89 -7.52 -0.76
C ASP A 157 3.09 -7.42 0.55
N LEU A 158 3.59 -6.61 1.49
CA LEU A 158 2.91 -6.34 2.76
C LEU A 158 1.60 -5.55 2.55
N ALA A 159 1.61 -4.55 1.66
CA ALA A 159 0.41 -3.79 1.33
C ALA A 159 -0.62 -4.65 0.57
N ASP A 160 -0.16 -5.49 -0.37
CA ASP A 160 -1.01 -6.44 -1.09
C ASP A 160 -1.59 -7.49 -0.13
N TYR A 161 -0.82 -7.95 0.86
CA TYR A 161 -1.27 -8.85 1.91
C TYR A 161 -2.37 -8.22 2.76
N PHE A 162 -2.17 -6.99 3.24
CA PHE A 162 -3.18 -6.21 3.97
C PHE A 162 -4.49 -6.11 3.17
N CYS A 163 -4.43 -5.79 1.87
CA CYS A 163 -5.63 -5.75 1.03
C CYS A 163 -6.26 -7.13 0.80
N LYS A 164 -5.47 -8.20 0.68
CA LYS A 164 -5.99 -9.56 0.47
C LYS A 164 -6.75 -10.07 1.69
N ILE A 165 -6.25 -9.83 2.91
CA ILE A 165 -6.94 -10.24 4.15
C ILE A 165 -8.34 -9.63 4.21
N GLU A 166 -8.47 -8.32 3.97
CA GLU A 166 -9.78 -7.64 3.95
C GLU A 166 -10.79 -8.29 2.99
N THR A 167 -10.32 -8.95 1.93
CA THR A 167 -11.20 -9.50 0.88
C THR A 167 -11.64 -10.94 1.10
N LYS A 168 -11.02 -11.67 2.04
CA LYS A 168 -11.28 -13.11 2.24
C LYS A 168 -12.48 -13.41 3.14
N GLU A 169 -12.86 -12.51 4.02
CA GLU A 169 -13.82 -12.84 5.08
C GLU A 169 -15.26 -12.74 4.58
N GLU A 170 -15.90 -13.92 4.46
CA GLU A 170 -17.10 -14.16 3.66
C GLU A 170 -18.36 -13.47 4.16
N GLN A 171 -18.48 -13.27 5.47
CA GLN A 171 -19.62 -12.56 6.08
C GLN A 171 -19.58 -11.04 5.83
N GLU A 172 -18.47 -10.52 5.31
CA GLU A 172 -18.19 -9.07 5.29
C GLU A 172 -17.67 -8.54 3.95
N LYS A 173 -17.82 -9.32 2.87
CA LYS A 173 -17.46 -8.94 1.49
C LYS A 173 -17.97 -7.53 1.17
N GLY A 174 -17.05 -6.56 1.11
CA GLY A 174 -17.32 -5.17 0.68
C GLY A 174 -16.97 -4.06 1.67
N LYS A 175 -16.62 -4.36 2.93
CA LYS A 175 -16.19 -3.35 3.91
C LYS A 175 -14.66 -3.35 4.05
N SER A 176 -14.01 -2.20 3.85
CA SER A 176 -12.58 -2.03 4.17
C SER A 176 -12.45 -1.86 5.68
N ARG A 177 -11.64 -2.70 6.34
CA ARG A 177 -11.55 -2.80 7.80
C ARG A 177 -10.12 -2.72 8.33
N TYR A 178 -9.15 -2.20 7.57
CA TYR A 178 -7.90 -1.79 8.20
C TYR A 178 -8.15 -0.59 9.14
N HIS A 179 -7.66 -0.69 10.36
CA HIS A 179 -7.63 0.40 11.31
C HIS A 179 -6.39 1.26 11.06
N ARG A 180 -6.52 2.57 11.24
CA ARG A 180 -5.38 3.47 11.15
C ARG A 180 -5.50 4.63 12.12
N SER A 181 -4.37 5.08 12.61
CA SER A 181 -4.30 6.33 13.36
C SER A 181 -4.66 7.53 12.46
N ARG A 182 -5.28 8.58 13.03
CA ARG A 182 -5.72 9.78 12.26
C ARG A 182 -4.60 10.77 11.94
N ASN A 183 -3.45 10.63 12.60
CA ASN A 183 -2.27 11.49 12.46
C ASN A 183 -1.24 10.95 11.45
N LEU A 184 -1.62 9.99 10.60
CA LEU A 184 -0.78 9.60 9.46
C LEU A 184 -0.72 10.75 8.46
N LYS A 185 0.49 11.02 7.96
CA LYS A 185 0.69 11.87 6.79
C LYS A 185 0.09 11.16 5.58
N GLU A 186 -0.68 11.90 4.77
CA GLU A 186 -1.27 11.40 3.54
C GLU A 186 -0.34 11.67 2.35
N PRO A 187 -0.26 10.74 1.37
CA PRO A 187 0.51 10.97 0.16
C PRO A 187 -0.12 12.09 -0.68
N THR A 188 0.73 12.94 -1.27
CA THR A 188 0.29 14.04 -2.14
C THR A 188 0.01 13.52 -3.54
N VAL A 189 -1.13 13.90 -4.12
CA VAL A 189 -1.50 13.55 -5.49
C VAL A 189 -1.23 14.74 -6.41
N LYS A 190 -0.45 14.51 -7.47
CA LYS A 190 -0.27 15.48 -8.57
C LYS A 190 -0.64 14.84 -9.90
N SER A 191 -1.18 15.62 -10.83
CA SER A 191 -1.46 15.14 -12.18
C SER A 191 -1.18 16.23 -13.20
N ARG A 192 -0.63 15.83 -14.35
CA ARG A 192 -0.38 16.72 -15.49
C ARG A 192 -0.60 16.00 -16.81
N ILE A 193 -0.86 16.79 -17.84
CA ILE A 193 -0.87 16.31 -19.23
C ILE A 193 0.55 16.46 -19.77
N VAL A 194 1.06 15.43 -20.44
CA VAL A 194 2.37 15.44 -21.08
C VAL A 194 2.21 15.32 -22.59
N SER A 195 2.83 16.26 -23.31
CA SER A 195 2.92 16.25 -24.77
C SER A 195 3.81 15.12 -25.26
N GLY A 196 3.50 14.57 -26.43
CA GLY A 196 4.23 13.43 -27.00
C GLY A 196 3.66 12.04 -26.61
N PRO A 197 4.17 10.96 -27.21
CA PRO A 197 3.71 9.60 -26.95
C PRO A 197 4.20 9.11 -25.57
N LEU A 198 3.45 8.16 -25.00
CA LEU A 198 3.95 7.39 -23.86
C LEU A 198 5.08 6.47 -24.34
N LYS A 199 6.26 6.57 -23.72
CA LYS A 199 7.41 5.71 -24.01
C LYS A 199 7.21 4.33 -23.38
N ASP A 200 7.81 3.29 -23.99
CA ASP A 200 7.80 1.93 -23.44
C ASP A 200 8.62 1.84 -22.15
N ASP A 201 9.81 2.44 -22.15
CA ASP A 201 10.67 2.50 -20.98
C ASP A 201 10.21 3.58 -19.99
N PRO A 202 10.31 3.33 -18.67
CA PRO A 202 10.10 4.34 -17.64
C PRO A 202 11.01 5.56 -17.82
N VAL A 203 10.45 6.76 -17.64
CA VAL A 203 11.23 8.01 -17.65
C VAL A 203 11.53 8.41 -16.21
N ILE A 204 12.77 8.20 -15.79
CA ILE A 204 13.24 8.48 -14.43
C ILE A 204 13.83 9.90 -14.38
N PRO A 205 13.30 10.81 -13.56
CA PRO A 205 13.89 12.14 -13.39
C PRO A 205 15.27 12.08 -12.74
N ASN A 206 16.13 13.05 -13.03
CA ASN A 206 17.43 13.18 -12.35
C ASN A 206 17.27 13.23 -10.83
N GLY A 207 18.14 12.52 -10.10
CA GLY A 207 18.09 12.40 -8.64
C GLY A 207 17.08 11.36 -8.12
N TYR A 208 16.55 10.51 -9.00
CA TYR A 208 15.71 9.39 -8.64
C TYR A 208 16.25 8.08 -9.20
N GLU A 209 15.99 6.99 -8.48
CA GLU A 209 16.24 5.62 -8.89
C GLU A 209 14.91 4.89 -9.03
N ILE A 210 14.83 3.97 -10.00
CA ILE A 210 13.68 3.09 -10.16
C ILE A 210 13.73 1.96 -9.16
N ILE A 211 12.58 1.57 -8.63
CA ILE A 211 12.45 0.34 -7.85
C ILE A 211 12.29 -0.81 -8.84
N PRO A 212 13.27 -1.73 -8.97
CA PRO A 212 13.33 -2.68 -10.10
C PRO A 212 12.03 -3.45 -10.35
N ASP A 213 11.41 -4.02 -9.31
CA ASP A 213 10.21 -4.87 -9.43
C ASP A 213 8.88 -4.10 -9.40
N SER A 214 8.94 -2.78 -9.57
CA SER A 214 7.76 -1.91 -9.55
C SER A 214 7.16 -1.65 -10.93
N VAL A 215 7.88 -1.95 -12.01
CA VAL A 215 7.48 -1.59 -13.37
C VAL A 215 6.38 -2.51 -13.87
N VAL A 216 5.24 -1.92 -14.25
CA VAL A 216 4.10 -2.63 -14.83
C VAL A 216 3.55 -1.80 -15.98
N SER A 217 3.57 -2.35 -17.19
CA SER A 217 3.04 -1.71 -18.39
C SER A 217 2.08 -2.63 -19.12
N GLY A 218 1.15 -2.07 -19.87
CA GLY A 218 0.23 -2.86 -20.68
C GLY A 218 -0.93 -2.04 -21.22
N PHE A 219 -1.98 -2.75 -21.61
CA PHE A 219 -3.24 -2.17 -22.06
C PHE A 219 -4.34 -2.62 -21.10
N ASN A 220 -5.25 -1.71 -20.76
CA ASN A 220 -6.46 -2.11 -20.05
C ASN A 220 -7.38 -2.85 -21.05
N ASP A 221 -7.64 -4.12 -20.80
CA ASP A 221 -8.37 -5.03 -21.70
C ASP A 221 -9.75 -4.50 -22.13
N PHE A 222 -10.41 -3.73 -21.26
CA PHE A 222 -11.74 -3.19 -21.53
C PHE A 222 -11.72 -1.87 -22.31
N SER A 223 -10.78 -1.00 -22.02
CA SER A 223 -10.75 0.37 -22.53
C SER A 223 -9.70 0.61 -23.61
N GLY A 224 -8.79 -0.34 -23.84
CA GLY A 224 -7.65 -0.20 -24.75
C GLY A 224 -6.66 0.89 -24.31
N ILE A 225 -6.80 1.43 -23.10
CA ILE A 225 -5.92 2.47 -22.59
C ILE A 225 -4.57 1.84 -22.29
N ARG A 226 -3.53 2.34 -22.97
CA ARG A 226 -2.15 2.02 -22.64
C ARG A 226 -1.82 2.66 -21.29
N PHE A 227 -1.23 1.89 -20.38
CA PHE A 227 -0.76 2.36 -19.10
C PHE A 227 0.67 1.90 -18.83
N GLN A 228 1.36 2.65 -17.98
CA GLN A 228 2.66 2.33 -17.43
C GLN A 228 2.69 2.82 -15.99
N LYS A 229 3.06 1.95 -15.05
CA LYS A 229 3.17 2.23 -13.63
C LYS A 229 4.56 1.82 -13.16
N TYR A 230 5.15 2.60 -12.28
CA TYR A 230 6.42 2.28 -11.63
C TYR A 230 6.60 3.15 -10.40
N MET A 231 7.49 2.74 -9.52
CA MET A 231 7.90 3.51 -8.36
C MET A 231 9.33 3.98 -8.54
N ILE A 232 9.57 5.21 -8.11
CA ILE A 232 10.90 5.79 -8.01
C ILE A 232 11.16 6.25 -6.58
N LYS A 233 12.41 6.18 -6.17
CA LYS A 233 12.91 6.66 -4.87
C LYS A 233 13.92 7.77 -5.13
N LYS A 234 13.86 8.86 -4.37
CA LYS A 234 14.87 9.91 -4.40
C LYS A 234 16.20 9.34 -3.91
N SER A 235 17.24 9.43 -4.73
CA SER A 235 18.60 9.01 -4.36
C SER A 235 19.09 9.85 -3.18
N ALA A 236 19.82 9.22 -2.25
CA ALA A 236 20.40 9.89 -1.09
C ALA A 236 21.41 10.97 -1.52
N ASP A 237 22.10 10.71 -2.63
CA ASP A 237 23.00 11.63 -3.28
C ASP A 237 22.27 12.28 -4.46
N GLY A 238 22.16 13.60 -4.47
CA GLY A 238 21.60 14.37 -5.59
C GLY A 238 22.42 14.29 -6.89
N ASN A 239 23.27 13.27 -7.07
CA ASN A 239 24.18 13.08 -8.18
C ASN A 239 23.96 11.74 -8.88
N LEU A 240 23.28 11.85 -10.02
CA LEU A 240 23.27 11.02 -11.24
C LEU A 240 24.01 9.67 -11.22
N LYS A 241 23.25 8.59 -11.46
CA LYS A 241 23.53 7.72 -12.62
C LYS A 241 22.25 7.47 -13.42
N ALA A 242 22.23 7.98 -14.64
CA ALA A 242 21.30 7.48 -15.65
C ALA A 242 21.63 6.01 -15.87
N ILE A 243 20.69 5.11 -15.62
CA ILE A 243 20.82 3.72 -16.05
C ILE A 243 20.65 3.73 -17.57
N SER A 244 21.77 3.81 -18.29
CA SER A 244 21.82 3.47 -19.71
C SER A 244 21.59 1.97 -19.86
N ARG A 245 20.68 1.62 -20.75
CA ARG A 245 20.35 0.27 -21.22
C ARG A 245 21.57 -0.64 -21.33
N GLN A 246 21.45 -1.88 -20.89
CA GLN A 246 22.06 -3.01 -21.59
C GLN A 246 20.93 -3.88 -22.12
N HIS A 247 20.70 -3.81 -23.43
CA HIS A 247 20.09 -4.91 -24.17
C HIS A 247 21.08 -6.07 -24.11
N HIS A 248 20.69 -7.19 -23.48
CA HIS A 248 21.20 -8.48 -23.92
C HIS A 248 20.24 -8.98 -24.98
N SER A 249 20.66 -8.82 -26.23
CA SER A 249 20.27 -9.71 -27.31
C SER A 249 20.75 -11.10 -26.92
N ILE A 250 19.86 -12.08 -26.87
CA ILE A 250 20.23 -13.48 -26.93
C ILE A 250 19.70 -13.95 -28.28
N GLU A 251 20.64 -14.48 -29.08
CA GLU A 251 20.45 -15.15 -30.36
C GLU A 251 19.44 -16.30 -30.28
#